data_AF-U6LWB6-F1
#
_entry.id   AF-U6LWB6-F1
#
_cell.length_a   1.000
_cell.length_b   1.000
_cell.length_c   1.000
_cell.angle_alpha   90.00
_cell.angle_beta   90.00
_cell.angle_gamma   90.00
#
_symmetry.space_group_name_H-M   'P 1'
#
loop_
_entity.id
_entity.type
_entity.pdbx_description
1 polymer ?
#
loop_
_entity_poly.entity_id
_entity_poly.type
_entity_poly.pdbx_seq_one_letter_code
_entity_poly.pdbx_strand_id
1 'polypeptide(L)'
;MLLIASHKADPEAKLIVYFADETKKTGVKPIRELTERMEERNIHRAILVTQNVLTAFAKDAIAEAAPRHIIEYFMESELLVNITKHELVPKHIPLTPDEKQQLLQRYRVKEAQLPRIQVADPVSRYFGLSRGQVVKIIRPSETAGRYVTYRLVV
;
A
#
# COMPACT_ATOMS: atom_id res chain seq x y z
N MET A 1 -17.51 -10.75 -0.75
CA MET A 1 -18.17 -9.46 -0.44
C MET A 1 -17.45 -8.33 -1.18
N LEU A 2 -18.14 -7.29 -1.66
CA LEU A 2 -17.51 -6.15 -2.37
C LEU A 2 -17.93 -4.82 -1.74
N LEU A 3 -16.96 -3.96 -1.45
CA LEU A 3 -17.15 -2.60 -0.92
C LEU A 3 -16.48 -1.59 -1.87
N ILE A 4 -17.01 -0.36 -1.90
CA ILE A 4 -16.40 0.75 -2.64
C ILE A 4 -16.16 1.89 -1.67
N ALA A 5 -14.95 2.45 -1.72
CA ALA A 5 -14.57 3.65 -1.01
C ALA A 5 -14.25 4.77 -2.03
N SER A 6 -14.53 6.00 -1.64
CA SER A 6 -14.21 7.20 -2.42
C SER A 6 -13.23 8.07 -1.64
N HIS A 7 -12.27 8.69 -2.34
CA HIS A 7 -11.32 9.57 -1.70
C HIS A 7 -12.02 10.84 -1.18
N LYS A 8 -11.57 11.32 -0.02
CA LYS A 8 -12.23 12.44 0.70
C LYS A 8 -12.20 13.76 -0.09
N ALA A 9 -11.12 14.01 -0.82
CA ALA A 9 -10.93 15.26 -1.57
C ALA A 9 -11.19 15.09 -3.09
N ASP A 10 -11.25 13.86 -3.58
CA ASP A 10 -11.43 13.56 -5.01
C ASP A 10 -12.47 12.44 -5.16
N PRO A 11 -13.74 12.77 -5.41
CA PRO A 11 -14.80 11.78 -5.54
C PRO A 11 -14.62 10.78 -6.70
N GLU A 12 -13.84 11.14 -7.73
CA GLU A 12 -13.56 10.27 -8.88
C GLU A 12 -12.49 9.23 -8.54
N ALA A 13 -11.58 9.54 -7.62
CA ALA A 13 -10.63 8.58 -7.08
C ALA A 13 -11.35 7.58 -6.15
N LYS A 14 -11.81 6.49 -6.76
CA LYS A 14 -12.49 5.37 -6.09
C LYS A 14 -11.55 4.18 -5.89
N LEU A 15 -11.88 3.35 -4.90
CA LEU A 15 -11.17 2.13 -4.55
C LEU A 15 -12.19 1.01 -4.32
N ILE A 16 -11.97 -0.16 -4.92
CA ILE A 16 -12.76 -1.37 -4.63
C ILE A 16 -12.05 -2.17 -3.53
N VAL A 17 -12.79 -2.67 -2.55
CA VAL A 17 -12.32 -3.71 -1.63
C VAL A 17 -13.11 -4.98 -1.90
N TYR A 18 -12.43 -6.04 -2.32
CA TYR A 18 -13.04 -7.31 -2.70
C TYR A 18 -12.58 -8.44 -1.78
N PHE A 19 -13.52 -9.05 -1.07
CA PHE A 19 -13.30 -10.21 -0.23
C PHE A 19 -13.60 -11.47 -1.04
N ALA A 20 -12.55 -12.22 -1.36
CA ALA A 20 -12.64 -13.47 -2.08
C ALA A 20 -13.05 -14.61 -1.13
N ASP A 21 -14.12 -15.31 -1.47
CA ASP A 21 -14.67 -16.42 -0.69
C ASP A 21 -14.18 -17.76 -1.28
N GLU A 22 -12.86 -17.98 -1.23
CA GLU A 22 -12.25 -19.24 -1.67
C GLU A 22 -11.66 -20.01 -0.48
N THR A 23 -12.31 -21.13 -0.15
CA THR A 23 -12.02 -21.98 1.02
C THR A 23 -10.66 -22.69 0.98
N LYS A 24 -9.97 -22.74 -0.17
CA LYS A 24 -8.68 -23.46 -0.32
C LYS A 24 -7.51 -22.56 -0.71
N LYS A 25 -7.40 -22.19 -1.98
CA LYS A 25 -6.32 -21.36 -2.51
C LYS A 25 -6.92 -20.37 -3.47
N THR A 26 -6.50 -19.11 -3.37
CA THR A 26 -7.00 -18.07 -4.24
C THR A 26 -6.40 -18.22 -5.65
N GLY A 27 -7.23 -18.67 -6.58
CA GLY A 27 -6.91 -18.86 -7.99
C GLY A 27 -6.96 -17.57 -8.81
N VAL A 28 -6.96 -17.71 -10.14
CA VAL A 28 -7.03 -16.58 -11.08
C VAL A 28 -8.47 -16.06 -11.24
N LYS A 29 -9.48 -16.89 -10.97
CA LYS A 29 -10.89 -16.56 -11.17
C LYS A 29 -11.34 -15.30 -10.40
N PRO A 30 -11.06 -15.14 -9.09
CA PRO A 30 -11.46 -13.95 -8.35
C PRO A 30 -10.79 -12.66 -8.85
N ILE A 31 -9.57 -12.77 -9.39
CA ILE A 31 -8.83 -11.63 -9.95
C ILE A 31 -9.47 -11.19 -11.26
N ARG A 32 -9.86 -12.12 -12.13
CA ARG A 32 -10.56 -11.78 -13.38
C ARG A 32 -11.91 -11.11 -13.10
N GLU A 33 -12.71 -11.68 -12.20
CA GLU A 33 -13.96 -11.07 -11.76
C GLU A 33 -13.76 -9.67 -11.17
N LEU A 34 -12.68 -9.47 -10.42
CA LEU A 34 -12.32 -8.16 -9.88
C LEU A 34 -11.94 -7.18 -11.00
N THR A 35 -11.10 -7.58 -11.95
CA THR A 35 -10.68 -6.75 -13.07
C THR A 35 -11.85 -6.36 -13.97
N GLU A 36 -12.78 -7.27 -14.28
CA GLU A 36 -14.00 -6.97 -15.03
C GLU A 36 -14.84 -5.89 -14.33
N ARG A 37 -15.05 -6.04 -13.02
CA ARG A 37 -15.80 -5.05 -12.21
C ARG A 37 -15.08 -3.70 -12.10
N MET A 38 -13.75 -3.71 -12.11
CA MET A 38 -12.93 -2.49 -12.16
C MET A 38 -13.16 -1.75 -13.49
N GLU A 39 -13.19 -2.47 -14.61
CA GLU A 39 -13.45 -1.90 -15.93
C GLU A 39 -14.87 -1.34 -16.06
N GLU A 40 -15.89 -2.10 -15.66
CA GLU A 40 -17.30 -1.67 -15.70
C GLU A 40 -17.55 -0.35 -14.95
N ARG A 41 -16.81 -0.13 -13.87
CA ARG A 41 -16.98 1.02 -12.97
C ARG A 41 -15.93 2.11 -13.18
N ASN A 42 -15.01 1.91 -14.13
CA ASN A 42 -13.87 2.78 -14.37
C ASN A 42 -13.04 3.06 -13.09
N ILE A 43 -12.73 2.02 -12.32
CA ILE A 43 -11.96 2.10 -11.08
C ILE A 43 -10.59 1.47 -11.29
N HIS A 44 -9.52 2.22 -11.03
CA HIS A 44 -8.15 1.77 -11.30
C HIS A 44 -7.45 1.10 -10.12
N ARG A 45 -7.97 1.23 -8.90
CA ARG A 45 -7.36 0.66 -7.68
C ARG A 45 -8.29 -0.31 -6.98
N ALA A 46 -7.75 -1.45 -6.55
CA ALA A 46 -8.47 -2.41 -5.75
C ALA A 46 -7.61 -3.03 -4.64
N ILE A 47 -8.28 -3.43 -3.57
CA ILE A 47 -7.75 -4.25 -2.48
C ILE A 47 -8.45 -5.61 -2.53
N LEU A 48 -7.68 -6.68 -2.75
CA LEU A 48 -8.14 -8.06 -2.69
C LEU A 48 -7.83 -8.65 -1.30
N VAL A 49 -8.86 -9.05 -0.57
CA VAL A 49 -8.72 -9.73 0.72
C VAL A 49 -8.95 -11.23 0.52
N THR A 50 -7.99 -12.05 0.91
CA THR A 50 -8.04 -13.51 0.76
C THR A 50 -7.91 -14.24 2.10
N GLN A 51 -8.57 -15.39 2.25
CA GLN A 51 -8.38 -16.24 3.44
C GLN A 51 -7.07 -17.03 3.37
N ASN A 52 -6.64 -17.37 2.17
CA ASN A 52 -5.50 -18.24 1.90
C ASN A 52 -4.47 -17.56 1.02
N VAL A 53 -3.27 -18.14 0.95
CA VAL A 53 -2.19 -17.67 0.08
C VAL A 53 -2.59 -17.74 -1.39
N LEU A 54 -2.24 -16.70 -2.14
CA LEU A 54 -2.41 -16.65 -3.59
C LEU A 54 -1.52 -17.69 -4.28
N THR A 55 -2.07 -18.33 -5.32
CA THR A 55 -1.29 -19.17 -6.23
C THR A 55 -0.30 -18.34 -7.06
N ALA A 56 0.76 -18.95 -7.60
CA ALA A 56 1.71 -18.25 -8.47
C ALA A 56 1.01 -17.60 -9.67
N PHE A 57 0.13 -18.34 -10.35
CA PHE A 57 -0.69 -17.83 -11.44
C PHE A 57 -1.58 -16.64 -11.05
N ALA A 58 -2.08 -16.62 -9.82
CA ALA A 58 -2.85 -15.49 -9.32
C ALA A 58 -1.97 -14.24 -9.13
N LYS A 59 -0.73 -14.40 -8.65
CA LYS A 59 0.24 -13.30 -8.56
C LYS A 59 0.62 -12.80 -9.95
N ASP A 60 0.81 -13.70 -10.92
CA ASP A 60 1.12 -13.33 -12.31
C ASP A 60 -0.05 -12.56 -12.95
N ALA A 61 -1.29 -12.98 -12.70
CA ALA A 61 -2.49 -12.28 -13.18
C ALA A 61 -2.62 -10.86 -12.59
N ILE A 62 -2.24 -10.67 -11.32
CA ILE A 62 -2.17 -9.33 -10.70
C ILE A 62 -1.10 -8.48 -11.38
N ALA A 63 0.06 -9.05 -11.69
CA ALA A 63 1.14 -8.34 -12.37
C ALA A 63 0.77 -7.98 -13.82
N GLU A 64 0.04 -8.85 -14.53
CA GLU A 64 -0.45 -8.62 -15.89
C GLU A 64 -1.53 -7.53 -15.95
N ALA A 65 -2.33 -7.38 -14.90
CA ALA A 65 -3.33 -6.32 -14.81
C ALA A 65 -2.70 -4.92 -14.67
N ALA A 66 -1.46 -4.83 -14.18
CA ALA A 66 -0.70 -3.58 -14.09
C ALA A 66 -0.11 -3.18 -15.47
N PRO A 67 -0.04 -1.87 -15.79
CA PRO A 67 -0.32 -0.72 -14.94
C PRO A 67 -1.78 -0.23 -14.98
N ARG A 68 -2.65 -0.84 -15.81
CA ARG A 68 -4.03 -0.37 -16.02
C ARG A 68 -4.88 -0.46 -14.75
N HIS A 69 -4.71 -1.55 -14.00
CA HIS A 69 -5.35 -1.79 -12.73
C HIS A 69 -4.29 -2.12 -11.67
N ILE A 70 -4.29 -1.37 -10.58
CA ILE A 70 -3.41 -1.59 -9.44
C ILE A 70 -4.20 -2.39 -8.41
N ILE A 71 -3.85 -3.66 -8.27
CA ILE A 71 -4.48 -4.59 -7.33
C ILE A 71 -3.49 -4.89 -6.20
N GLU A 72 -3.80 -4.39 -5.02
CA GLU A 72 -3.10 -4.73 -3.78
C GLU A 72 -3.83 -5.92 -3.14
N TYR A 73 -3.11 -6.82 -2.47
CA TYR A 73 -3.75 -7.95 -1.78
C TYR A 73 -3.30 -8.05 -0.34
N PHE A 74 -4.18 -8.59 0.51
CA PHE A 74 -3.93 -8.88 1.91
C PHE A 74 -4.55 -10.21 2.28
N MET A 75 -3.87 -10.95 3.16
CA MET A 75 -4.51 -12.08 3.83
C MET A 75 -5.40 -11.54 4.95
N GLU A 76 -6.55 -12.17 5.17
CA GLU A 76 -7.47 -11.81 6.26
C GLU A 76 -6.75 -11.83 7.62
N SER A 77 -5.84 -12.80 7.83
CA SER A 77 -4.99 -12.89 9.01
C SER A 77 -4.07 -11.67 9.23
N GLU A 78 -3.65 -10.98 8.17
CA GLU A 78 -2.85 -9.75 8.26
C GLU A 78 -3.67 -8.55 8.73
N LEU A 79 -5.00 -8.60 8.55
CA LEU A 79 -5.91 -7.50 8.85
C LEU A 79 -6.62 -7.63 10.20
N LEU A 80 -6.48 -8.77 10.90
CA LEU A 80 -7.08 -9.02 12.21
C LEU A 80 -6.60 -8.02 13.27
N VAL A 81 -5.34 -7.59 13.19
CA VAL A 81 -4.75 -6.63 14.12
C VAL A 81 -4.18 -5.46 13.33
N ASN A 82 -4.56 -4.25 13.70
CA ASN A 82 -3.97 -3.07 13.09
C ASN A 82 -2.53 -2.85 13.63
N ILE A 83 -1.56 -3.26 12.82
CA ILE A 83 -0.12 -3.14 13.13
C ILE A 83 0.32 -1.70 13.41
N THR A 84 -0.34 -0.68 12.85
CA THR A 84 0.07 0.72 13.04
C THR A 84 -0.30 1.26 14.42
N LYS A 85 -1.09 0.50 15.20
CA LYS A 85 -1.44 0.84 16.59
C LYS A 85 -0.49 0.19 17.61
N HIS A 86 0.43 -0.65 17.16
CA HIS A 86 1.39 -1.29 18.05
C HIS A 86 2.39 -0.26 18.61
N GLU A 87 2.75 -0.36 19.88
CA GLU A 87 3.63 0.59 20.58
C GLU A 87 5.00 0.74 19.88
N LEU A 88 5.57 -0.38 19.42
CA LEU A 88 6.85 -0.39 18.71
C LEU A 88 6.78 0.15 17.27
N VAL A 89 5.60 0.44 16.73
CA VAL A 89 5.44 0.97 15.37
C VAL A 89 5.29 2.49 15.45
N PRO A 90 6.32 3.26 15.04
CA PRO A 90 6.25 4.72 15.08
C PRO A 90 5.26 5.28 14.05
N LYS A 91 4.97 6.57 14.15
CA LYS A 91 4.07 7.23 13.20
C LYS A 91 4.75 7.39 11.84
N HIS A 92 4.12 6.85 10.80
CA HIS A 92 4.55 6.97 9.41
C HIS A 92 3.63 7.94 8.67
N ILE A 93 4.22 8.86 7.90
CA ILE A 93 3.51 9.89 7.14
C ILE A 93 4.09 9.89 5.72
N PRO A 94 3.36 9.40 4.71
CA PRO A 94 3.78 9.50 3.32
C PRO A 94 3.92 10.96 2.91
N LEU A 95 5.03 11.31 2.24
CA LEU A 95 5.25 12.65 1.73
C LEU A 95 4.66 12.80 0.32
N THR A 96 4.13 13.98 0.04
CA THR A 96 3.79 14.42 -1.31
C THR A 96 5.05 14.61 -2.17
N PRO A 97 4.93 14.62 -3.51
CA PRO A 97 6.06 14.91 -4.40
C PRO A 97 6.75 16.25 -4.07
N ASP A 98 5.98 17.28 -3.74
CA ASP A 98 6.50 18.61 -3.40
C ASP A 98 7.27 18.59 -2.07
N GLU A 99 6.73 17.94 -1.03
CA GLU A 99 7.41 17.78 0.26
C GLU A 99 8.70 16.95 0.12
N LYS A 100 8.68 15.92 -0.74
CA LYS A 100 9.88 15.14 -1.08
C LYS A 100 10.94 16.05 -1.74
N GLN A 101 10.56 16.88 -2.70
CA GLN A 101 11.49 17.79 -3.36
C GLN A 101 12.09 18.80 -2.37
N GLN A 102 11.25 19.39 -1.52
CA GLN A 102 11.68 20.32 -0.47
C GLN A 102 12.64 19.65 0.52
N LEU A 103 12.37 18.40 0.91
CA LEU A 103 13.25 17.61 1.77
C LEU A 103 14.66 17.46 1.15
N LEU A 104 14.72 17.01 -0.09
CA LEU A 104 15.98 16.78 -0.80
C LEU A 104 16.78 18.08 -0.97
N GLN A 105 16.10 19.18 -1.29
CA GLN A 105 16.72 20.50 -1.41
C GLN A 105 17.24 21.01 -0.06
N ARG A 106 16.43 20.93 1.00
CA ARG A 106 16.77 21.43 2.34
C ARG A 106 18.01 20.75 2.91
N TYR A 107 18.13 19.44 2.74
CA TYR A 107 19.28 18.67 3.23
C TYR A 107 20.39 18.50 2.19
N ARG A 108 20.21 19.01 0.97
CA ARG A 108 21.15 18.88 -0.15
C ARG A 108 21.58 17.41 -0.39
N VAL A 109 20.61 16.50 -0.33
CA VAL A 109 20.81 15.06 -0.52
C VAL A 109 20.11 14.57 -1.78
N LYS A 110 20.66 13.52 -2.40
CA LYS A 110 20.04 12.76 -3.47
C LYS A 110 19.15 11.66 -2.89
N GLU A 111 18.12 11.25 -3.63
CA GLU A 111 17.21 10.17 -3.21
C GLU A 111 17.95 8.89 -2.81
N ALA A 112 18.99 8.52 -3.57
CA ALA A 112 19.79 7.33 -3.31
C ALA A 112 20.52 7.33 -1.95
N GLN A 113 20.68 8.50 -1.32
CA GLN A 113 21.32 8.65 -0.01
C GLN A 113 20.34 8.51 1.16
N LEU A 114 19.03 8.47 0.88
CA LEU A 114 18.04 8.23 1.92
C LEU A 114 18.08 6.76 2.37
N PRO A 115 17.92 6.49 3.68
CA PRO A 115 17.70 5.14 4.17
C PRO A 115 16.49 4.49 3.46
N ARG A 116 16.52 3.18 3.28
CA ARG A 116 15.54 2.46 2.46
C ARG A 116 14.49 1.75 3.31
N ILE A 117 13.28 1.64 2.79
CA ILE A 117 12.22 0.75 3.29
C ILE A 117 11.71 -0.08 2.11
N GLN A 118 11.47 -1.37 2.34
CA GLN A 118 11.00 -2.25 1.26
C GLN A 118 9.54 -1.96 0.93
N VAL A 119 9.15 -2.09 -0.35
CA VAL A 119 7.73 -2.08 -0.77
C VAL A 119 6.94 -3.18 -0.06
N ALA A 120 7.58 -4.32 0.21
CA ALA A 120 6.98 -5.45 0.90
C ALA A 120 6.87 -5.27 2.44
N ASP A 121 7.42 -4.19 3.00
CA ASP A 121 7.29 -3.90 4.43
C ASP A 121 5.80 -3.79 4.82
N PRO A 122 5.37 -4.36 5.97
CA PRO A 122 3.97 -4.31 6.38
C PRO A 122 3.38 -2.91 6.44
N VAL A 123 4.17 -1.91 6.86
CA VAL A 123 3.74 -0.52 6.92
C VAL A 123 3.69 0.09 5.51
N SER A 124 4.65 -0.24 4.64
CA SER A 124 4.61 0.17 3.23
C SER A 124 3.35 -0.34 2.54
N ARG A 125 3.01 -1.62 2.74
CA ARG A 125 1.77 -2.23 2.22
C ARG A 125 0.53 -1.56 2.81
N TYR A 126 0.49 -1.32 4.12
CA TYR A 126 -0.64 -0.67 4.78
C TYR A 126 -0.96 0.72 4.19
N PHE A 127 0.06 1.50 3.84
CA PHE A 127 -0.11 2.82 3.22
C PHE A 127 -0.19 2.80 1.67
N GLY A 128 -0.13 1.61 1.04
CA GLY A 128 -0.13 1.49 -0.42
C GLY A 128 1.07 2.17 -1.09
N LEU A 129 2.23 2.18 -0.42
CA LEU A 129 3.41 2.91 -0.87
C LEU A 129 4.03 2.29 -2.13
N SER A 130 4.38 3.14 -3.09
CA SER A 130 5.03 2.78 -4.34
C SER A 130 6.51 3.14 -4.34
N ARG A 131 7.30 2.46 -5.18
CA ARG A 131 8.74 2.72 -5.34
C ARG A 131 9.00 4.19 -5.65
N GLY A 132 10.02 4.76 -5.00
CA GLY A 132 10.39 6.16 -5.16
C GLY A 132 9.63 7.14 -4.26
N GLN A 133 8.57 6.70 -3.57
CA GLN A 133 7.94 7.53 -2.53
C GLN A 133 8.81 7.60 -1.28
N VAL A 134 8.66 8.67 -0.51
CA VAL A 134 9.38 8.88 0.75
C VAL A 134 8.38 8.94 1.89
N VAL A 135 8.68 8.23 2.98
CA VAL A 135 7.89 8.24 4.20
C VAL A 135 8.66 8.95 5.31
N LYS A 136 8.00 9.90 5.98
CA LYS A 136 8.48 10.52 7.21
C LYS A 136 8.08 9.67 8.40
N ILE A 137 9.05 9.37 9.26
CA ILE A 137 8.87 8.53 10.44
C ILE A 137 9.15 9.39 11.68
N ILE A 138 8.18 9.45 12.59
CA ILE A 138 8.28 10.19 13.84
C ILE A 138 8.24 9.18 14.99
N ARG A 139 9.33 9.11 15.75
CA ARG A 139 9.46 8.21 16.92
C ARG A 139 9.80 8.98 18.19
N PRO A 140 9.39 8.48 19.36
CA PRO A 140 9.89 9.02 20.63
C PRO A 140 11.41 8.83 20.71
N SER A 141 12.09 9.76 21.37
CA SER A 141 13.52 9.72 21.63
C SER A 141 13.78 10.14 23.06
N GLU A 142 14.55 9.37 23.81
CA GLU A 142 14.89 9.68 25.20
C GLU A 142 15.71 10.96 25.30
N THR A 143 16.60 11.22 24.33
CA THR A 143 17.49 12.38 24.36
C THR A 143 16.89 13.65 23.77
N ALA A 144 16.06 13.51 22.73
CA ALA A 144 15.55 14.64 21.94
C ALA A 144 14.03 14.85 22.08
N GLY A 145 13.35 14.03 22.89
CA GLY A 145 11.89 13.94 22.96
C GLY A 145 11.27 13.28 21.73
N ARG A 146 11.54 13.82 20.53
CA ARG A 146 11.09 13.28 19.25
C ARG A 146 12.22 13.24 18.24
N TYR A 147 12.34 12.11 17.55
CA TYR A 147 13.28 11.93 16.44
C TYR A 147 12.52 11.74 15.14
N VAL A 148 12.91 12.50 14.12
CA VAL A 148 12.33 12.45 12.78
C VAL A 148 13.34 11.86 11.81
N THR A 149 12.93 10.87 11.04
CA THR A 149 13.73 10.28 9.96
C THR A 149 12.90 10.09 8.70
N TYR A 150 13.56 9.87 7.58
CA TYR A 150 12.93 9.72 6.26
C TYR A 150 13.44 8.46 5.60
N ARG A 151 12.54 7.69 4.97
CA ARG A 151 12.92 6.48 4.23
C ARG A 151 12.37 6.50 2.82
N LEU A 152 13.19 6.11 1.85
CA LEU A 152 12.83 5.91 0.45
C LEU A 152 12.30 4.48 0.25
N VAL A 153 11.16 4.36 -0.42
CA VAL A 153 10.53 3.08 -0.74
C VAL A 153 11.22 2.43 -1.93
N VAL A 154 11.69 1.18 -1.77
CA VAL A 154 12.42 0.39 -2.78
C VAL A 154 11.86 -1.01 -2.99
#